data_AF-A0A948UKJ4-F1
#
_entry.id   AF-A0A948UKJ4-F1
#
_cell.length_a   1.000
_cell.length_b   1.000
_cell.length_c   1.000
_cell.angle_alpha   90.00
_cell.angle_beta   90.00
_cell.angle_gamma   90.00
#
_symmetry.space_group_name_H-M   'P 1'
#
loop_
_entity.id
_entity.type
_entity.pdbx_description
1 polymer ?
#
loop_
_entity_poly.entity_id
_entity_poly.type
_entity_poly.pdbx_seq_one_letter_code
_entity_poly.pdbx_strand_id
1 'polypeptide(L)' 'MGKRDRTKLVKAYKNYRIARKKRNVLDVLRTFMPEIIFRTTKLEGESITRKMVSALFK' A
#
# COMPACT_ATOMS: atom_id res chain seq x y z
N MET A 1 -21.04 6.41 -32.16
CA MET A 1 -20.51 5.26 -31.37
C MET A 1 -21.68 4.49 -30.77
N GLY A 2 -21.79 3.19 -31.06
CA GLY A 2 -22.90 2.37 -30.56
C GLY A 2 -22.79 2.16 -29.05
N LYS A 3 -23.93 1.95 -28.36
CA LYS A 3 -23.96 1.67 -26.92
C LYS A 3 -23.01 0.53 -26.50
N ARG A 4 -22.79 -0.45 -27.39
CA ARG A 4 -21.88 -1.60 -27.19
C ARG A 4 -20.40 -1.23 -27.20
N ASP A 5 -20.01 -0.20 -27.96
CA ASP A 5 -18.62 0.27 -28.04
C ASP A 5 -18.23 1.04 -26.79
N ARG A 6 -19.18 1.81 -26.23
CA ARG A 6 -19.00 2.53 -24.97
C ARG A 6 -18.76 1.57 -23.80
N THR A 7 -19.46 0.43 -23.74
CA THR A 7 -19.25 -0.59 -22.69
C THR A 7 -17.89 -1.28 -22.81
N LYS A 8 -17.41 -1.55 -24.03
CA LYS A 8 -16.07 -2.11 -24.27
C LYS A 8 -14.96 -1.16 -23.80
N LEU A 9 -15.07 0.13 -24.14
CA LEU A 9 -14.14 1.18 -23.70
C LEU A 9 -14.08 1.30 -22.18
N VAL A 10 -15.24 1.33 -21.51
CA VAL A 10 -15.31 1.38 -20.04
C VAL A 10 -14.67 0.14 -19.40
N LYS A 11 -14.89 -1.05 -19.97
CA LYS A 11 -14.29 -2.30 -19.49
C LYS A 11 -12.77 -2.30 -19.65
N ALA A 12 -12.27 -1.87 -20.80
CA ALA A 12 -10.84 -1.75 -21.06
C ALA A 12 -10.17 -0.76 -20.09
N TYR A 13 -10.79 0.40 -19.86
CA TYR A 13 -10.30 1.39 -18.89
C TYR A 13 -10.29 0.87 -17.45
N LYS A 14 -11.33 0.16 -17.00
CA LYS A 14 -11.36 -0.48 -15.69
C LYS A 14 -10.22 -1.50 -15.52
N ASN A 15 -10.00 -2.33 -16.53
CA ASN A 15 -8.93 -3.33 -16.52
C ASN A 15 -7.54 -2.67 -16.48
N TYR A 16 -7.32 -1.61 -17.27
CA TYR A 16 -6.09 -0.82 -17.22
C TYR A 16 -5.88 -0.19 -15.83
N ARG A 17 -6.92 0.38 -15.22
CA ARG A 17 -6.83 0.98 -13.88
C ARG A 17 -6.47 -0.06 -12.82
N ILE A 18 -7.05 -1.25 -12.89
CA ILE A 18 -6.77 -2.35 -11.96
C ILE A 18 -5.35 -2.90 -12.18
N ALA A 19 -4.93 -3.08 -13.43
CA ALA A 19 -3.58 -3.54 -13.78
C ALA A 19 -2.49 -2.51 -13.44
N ARG A 20 -2.80 -1.21 -13.49
CA ARG A 20 -1.91 -0.13 -13.03
C ARG A 20 -1.89 0.01 -11.52
N LYS A 21 -2.94 -0.46 -10.82
CA LYS A 21 -2.97 -0.67 -9.35
C LYS A 21 -2.18 -1.92 -8.93
N LYS A 22 -1.16 -2.33 -9.71
CA LYS A 22 -0.18 -3.32 -9.29
C LYS A 22 0.41 -2.84 -7.96
N ARG A 23 0.23 -3.68 -6.95
CA ARG A 23 0.57 -3.47 -5.54
C ARG A 23 1.89 -2.70 -5.44
N ASN A 24 1.82 -1.45 -4.99
CA ASN A 24 3.01 -0.69 -4.62
C ASN A 24 3.73 -1.52 -3.58
N VAL A 25 4.91 -2.04 -3.90
CA VAL A 25 5.77 -2.76 -2.96
C VAL A 25 6.02 -1.90 -1.71
N LEU A 26 6.04 -0.57 -1.91
CA LEU A 26 6.06 0.45 -0.87
C LEU A 26 4.86 0.39 0.08
N ASP A 27 3.64 0.09 -0.37
CA ASP A 27 2.47 -0.06 0.52
C ASP A 27 2.57 -1.33 1.37
N VAL A 28 3.14 -2.40 0.82
CA VAL A 28 3.39 -3.65 1.56
C VAL A 28 4.47 -3.40 2.63
N LEU A 29 5.56 -2.74 2.25
CA LEU A 29 6.63 -2.37 3.18
C LEU A 29 6.11 -1.42 4.27
N ARG A 30 5.30 -0.42 3.94
CA ARG A 30 4.66 0.47 4.94
C ARG A 30 3.75 -0.27 5.92
N THR A 31 3.19 -1.41 5.52
CA THR A 31 2.34 -2.21 6.40
C THR A 31 3.18 -3.06 7.37
N PHE A 32 4.33 -3.58 6.94
CA PHE A 32 5.12 -4.55 7.71
C PHE A 32 6.31 -3.93 8.47
N MET A 33 6.96 -2.91 7.89
CA MET A 33 8.15 -2.25 8.45
C MET A 33 7.92 -1.62 9.83
N PRO A 34 6.79 -0.95 10.11
CA PRO A 34 6.58 -0.38 11.44
C PRO A 34 6.60 -1.43 12.55
N GLU A 35 6.13 -2.64 12.25
CA GLU A 35 6.09 -3.72 13.23
C GLU A 35 7.47 -4.38 13.40
N ILE A 36 8.24 -4.52 12.33
CA ILE A 36 9.64 -5.00 12.40
C ILE A 36 10.45 -4.04 13.26
N ILE A 37 10.42 -2.74 12.96
CA ILE A 37 11.17 -1.72 13.70
C ILE A 37 10.76 -1.70 15.17
N PHE A 38 9.45 -1.71 15.45
CA PHE A 38 8.98 -1.74 16.84
C PHE A 38 9.51 -2.96 17.62
N ARG A 39 9.57 -4.13 16.99
CA ARG A 39 10.08 -5.35 17.64
C ARG A 39 11.59 -5.30 17.83
N THR A 40 12.36 -4.85 16.83
CA THR A 40 13.82 -4.75 16.94
C THR A 40 14.23 -3.73 17.99
N THR A 41 13.63 -2.55 18.00
CA THR A 41 13.95 -1.49 18.99
C THR A 41 13.56 -1.91 20.41
N LYS A 42 12.52 -2.74 20.55
CA LYS A 42 12.13 -3.30 21.86
C LYS A 42 13.14 -4.34 22.37
N LEU A 43 13.73 -5.13 21.49
CA LEU A 43 14.79 -6.07 21.85
C LEU A 43 16.08 -5.35 22.26
N GLU A 44 16.35 -4.21 21.65
CA GLU A 44 17.48 -3.32 21.98
C GLU A 44 17.25 -2.53 23.29
N GLY A 45 16.06 -2.62 23.90
CA GLY A 45 15.74 -1.97 25.16
C GLY A 45 15.28 -0.51 25.03
N GLU A 46 15.00 -0.03 23.82
CA GLU A 46 14.58 1.34 23.59
C GLU A 46 13.10 1.57 24.00
N SER A 47 12.82 2.74 24.58
CA SER A 47 11.49 3.15 25.04
C SER A 47 10.61 3.68 23.91
N ILE A 48 10.66 3.05 22.73
CA ILE A 48 9.88 3.47 21.56
C ILE A 48 8.43 2.98 21.65
N THR A 49 7.49 3.83 21.22
CA THR A 49 6.05 3.50 21.13
C THR A 49 5.63 3.23 19.68
N ARG A 50 4.59 2.41 19.50
CA ARG A 50 4.03 2.12 18.15
C ARG A 50 3.63 3.39 17.40
N LYS A 51 3.14 4.43 18.10
CA LYS A 51 2.75 5.72 17.51
C LYS A 51 3.95 6.46 16.92
N MET A 52 5.10 6.44 17.58
CA MET A 52 6.32 7.06 17.08
C MET A 52 6.81 6.37 15.82
N VAL A 53 6.81 5.03 15.80
CA VAL A 53 7.20 4.28 14.60
C VAL A 53 6.21 4.53 13.47
N SER A 54 4.90 4.48 13.71
CA SER A 54 3.89 4.77 12.69
C SER A 54 3.98 6.19 12.11
N ALA A 55 4.48 7.18 12.88
CA ALA A 55 4.67 8.53 12.39
C ALA A 55 5.76 8.64 11.31
N LEU A 56 6.74 7.72 11.30
CA LEU A 56 7.80 7.67 10.30
C LEU A 56 7.33 7.17 8.92
N PHE A 57 6.19 6.49 8.87
CA PHE A 57 5.65 5.85 7.66
C PHE A 57 4.37 6.51 7.12
N LYS A 58 3.95 7.64 7.73
CA LYS A 58 2.73 8.38 7.40
C LYS A 58 2.93 9.34 6.23
#